data_AF-A0A7R9BAY9-F1
#
_entry.id   AF-A0A7R9BAY9-F1
#
_cell.length_a   1.000
_cell.length_b   1.000
_cell.length_c   1.000
_cell.angle_alpha   90.00
_cell.angle_beta   90.00
_cell.angle_gamma   90.00
#
_symmetry.space_group_name_H-M   'P 1'
#
loop_
_entity.id
_entity.type
_entity.pdbx_description
1 polymer ?
#
loop_
_entity_poly.entity_id
_entity_poly.type
_entity_poly.pdbx_seq_one_letter_code
_entity_poly.pdbx_strand_id
1 'polypeptide(L)' 'MASSDTAQVSSLPLPPVQYINQYTDENIRRGRAPRPPPVIHDTYSMFGNAFNADDTIIRPLESQDILIINVGDLAV' A
#
# COMPACT_ATOMS: atom_id res chain seq x y z
N MET A 1 15.78 -30.80 -24.22
CA MET A 1 16.13 -29.38 -23.98
C MET A 1 15.02 -28.81 -23.12
N ALA A 2 15.27 -28.57 -21.83
CA ALA A 2 14.30 -27.92 -20.95
C ALA A 2 14.45 -26.42 -21.18
N SER A 3 13.44 -25.80 -21.78
CA SER A 3 13.35 -24.35 -21.90
C SER A 3 13.33 -23.76 -20.49
N SER A 4 14.36 -23.01 -20.13
CA SER A 4 14.33 -22.16 -18.96
C SER A 4 13.30 -21.07 -19.23
N ASP A 5 12.07 -21.27 -18.79
CA ASP A 5 11.05 -20.23 -18.74
C ASP A 5 11.61 -19.11 -17.86
N THR A 6 12.12 -18.06 -18.49
CA THR A 6 12.53 -16.83 -17.83
C THR A 6 11.27 -16.23 -17.22
N ALA A 7 11.07 -16.50 -15.93
CA ALA A 7 9.99 -15.93 -15.15
C ALA A 7 9.95 -14.43 -15.42
N GLN A 8 8.87 -13.97 -16.04
CA GLN A 8 8.64 -12.56 -16.30
C GLN A 8 8.47 -11.88 -14.93
N VAL A 9 9.53 -11.29 -14.41
CA VAL A 9 9.49 -10.55 -13.14
C VAL A 9 8.85 -9.20 -13.42
N SER A 10 7.59 -9.04 -13.02
CA SER A 10 6.94 -7.73 -12.99
C SER A 10 7.64 -6.84 -11.97
N SER A 11 7.92 -5.59 -12.34
CA SER A 11 8.43 -4.56 -11.42
C SER A 11 7.36 -4.03 -10.46
N LEU A 12 6.11 -4.45 -10.63
CA LEU A 12 4.99 -4.05 -9.78
C LEU A 12 4.85 -4.99 -8.57
N PRO A 13 4.50 -4.46 -7.39
CA PRO A 13 4.23 -5.31 -6.23
C PRO A 13 3.07 -6.28 -6.53
N LEU A 14 3.11 -7.46 -5.92
CA LEU A 14 1.99 -8.38 -5.97
C LEU A 14 0.75 -7.73 -5.35
N PRO A 15 -0.46 -8.10 -5.82
CA PRO A 15 -1.68 -7.65 -5.19
C PRO A 15 -1.71 -8.08 -3.71
N PRO A 16 -2.42 -7.34 -2.85
CA PRO A 16 -2.64 -7.72 -1.46
C PRO A 16 -3.31 -9.11 -1.34
N VAL A 17 -2.51 -10.15 -1.11
CA VAL A 17 -2.93 -11.57 -1.16
C VAL A 17 -4.06 -11.91 -0.18
N GLN A 18 -4.15 -11.17 0.92
CA GLN A 18 -5.19 -11.32 1.93
C GLN A 18 -6.59 -11.04 1.38
N TYR A 19 -6.71 -10.22 0.33
CA TYR A 19 -7.99 -9.75 -0.20
C TYR A 19 -8.47 -10.51 -1.44
N ILE A 20 -7.58 -11.16 -2.20
CA ILE A 20 -7.91 -11.75 -3.52
C ILE A 20 -9.15 -12.66 -3.45
N ASN A 21 -9.16 -13.60 -2.49
CA ASN A 21 -10.25 -14.58 -2.36
C ASN A 21 -11.57 -13.98 -1.83
N GLN A 22 -11.56 -12.73 -1.36
CA GLN A 22 -12.75 -12.07 -0.82
C GLN A 22 -13.61 -11.41 -1.91
N TYR A 23 -13.05 -11.20 -3.10
CA TYR A 23 -13.69 -10.50 -4.23
C TYR A 23 -14.07 -11.44 -5.38
N THR A 24 -14.59 -12.62 -5.06
CA THR A 24 -15.21 -13.50 -6.08
C THR A 24 -16.61 -13.00 -6.44
N ASP A 25 -17.11 -13.33 -7.64
CA ASP A 25 -18.48 -13.00 -8.07
C ASP A 25 -19.52 -13.45 -7.04
N GLU A 26 -19.31 -14.63 -6.44
CA GLU A 26 -20.17 -15.16 -5.40
C GLU A 26 -20.18 -14.28 -4.15
N ASN A 27 -19.00 -13.85 -3.68
CA ASN A 27 -18.89 -12.98 -2.52
C ASN A 27 -19.47 -11.60 -2.79
N ILE A 28 -19.29 -11.05 -3.98
CA ILE A 28 -19.88 -9.77 -4.38
C ILE A 28 -21.41 -9.88 -4.40
N ARG A 29 -21.95 -10.89 -5.07
CA ARG A 29 -23.40 -11.14 -5.16
C ARG A 29 -24.05 -11.38 -3.79
N ARG A 30 -23.33 -11.99 -2.85
CA ARG A 30 -23.77 -12.21 -1.46
C ARG A 30 -23.49 -11.03 -0.53
N GLY A 31 -22.87 -9.95 -1.00
CA GLY A 31 -22.48 -8.81 -0.15
C GLY A 31 -21.42 -9.16 0.92
N ARG A 32 -20.59 -10.17 0.66
CA ARG A 32 -19.51 -10.65 1.55
C ARG A 32 -18.14 -10.07 1.20
N ALA A 33 -17.99 -9.43 0.05
CA ALA A 33 -16.79 -8.67 -0.26
C ALA A 33 -16.62 -7.56 0.79
N PRO A 34 -15.43 -7.40 1.40
CA PRO A 34 -15.22 -6.40 2.44
C PRO A 34 -15.43 -5.01 1.86
N ARG A 35 -16.08 -4.14 2.62
CA ARG A 35 -16.13 -2.72 2.28
C ARG A 35 -14.79 -2.06 2.63
N PRO A 36 -14.46 -0.92 2.01
CA PRO A 36 -13.36 -0.10 2.48
C PRO A 36 -13.46 0.18 3.99
N PRO A 37 -12.34 0.24 4.71
CA PRO A 37 -12.33 0.76 6.07
C PRO A 37 -13.02 2.14 6.12
N PRO A 38 -13.74 2.47 7.20
CA PRO A 38 -14.29 3.81 7.38
C PRO A 38 -13.21 4.88 7.25
N VAL A 39 -13.58 6.04 6.72
CA VAL A 39 -12.68 7.20 6.69
C VAL A 39 -12.35 7.59 8.12
N ILE A 40 -11.06 7.76 8.40
CA ILE A 40 -10.56 8.27 9.68
C ILE A 40 -10.64 9.79 9.58
N HIS A 41 -11.49 10.42 10.40
CA HIS A 41 -11.72 11.87 10.39
C HIS A 41 -10.90 12.61 11.47
N ASP A 42 -10.20 11.85 12.31
CA ASP A 42 -9.44 12.32 13.45
C ASP A 42 -7.94 12.13 13.19
N THR A 43 -7.24 11.51 14.14
CA THR A 43 -5.79 11.31 14.07
C THR A 43 -5.47 9.95 13.44
N TYR A 44 -4.66 9.94 12.38
CA TYR A 44 -4.12 8.73 11.77
C TYR A 44 -2.59 8.69 11.88
N SER A 45 -2.00 7.50 11.74
CA SER A 45 -0.54 7.37 11.68
C SER A 45 -0.06 7.18 10.25
N MET A 46 0.98 7.93 9.87
CA MET A 46 1.68 7.76 8.60
C MET A 46 3.18 7.80 8.86
N PHE A 47 3.91 6.80 8.37
CA PHE A 47 5.36 6.66 8.61
C PHE A 47 5.77 6.70 10.10
N GLY A 48 4.91 6.25 11.00
CA GLY A 48 5.15 6.28 12.45
C GLY A 48 4.84 7.62 13.14
N ASN A 49 4.45 8.65 12.38
CA ASN A 49 4.04 9.95 12.89
C ASN A 49 2.52 10.05 13.00
N ALA A 50 2.02 10.84 13.95
CA ALA A 50 0.60 11.16 14.07
C ALA A 50 0.25 12.37 13.17
N PHE A 51 -0.87 12.27 12.46
CA PHE A 51 -1.40 13.31 11.57
C PHE A 51 -2.88 13.51 11.86
N ASN A 52 -3.37 14.75 11.77
CA ASN A 52 -4.81 15.03 11.81
C ASN A 52 -5.35 15.15 10.40
N ALA A 53 -6.55 14.60 10.16
CA ALA A 53 -7.21 14.67 8.86
C ALA A 53 -7.52 16.10 8.38
N ASP A 54 -7.67 17.04 9.32
CA ASP A 54 -7.98 18.45 9.04
C ASP A 54 -6.74 19.33 8.83
N ASP A 55 -5.53 18.84 9.15
CA ASP A 55 -4.30 19.60 8.94
C ASP A 55 -4.01 19.71 7.43
N THR A 56 -3.32 20.78 7.01
CA THR A 56 -2.81 20.90 5.64
C THR A 56 -1.88 19.71 5.35
N ILE A 57 -2.42 18.69 4.67
CA ILE A 57 -1.81 17.36 4.48
C ILE A 57 -0.43 17.47 3.81
N ILE A 58 -0.24 18.48 2.97
CA ILE A 58 0.99 18.69 2.22
C ILE A 58 1.90 19.65 3.01
N ARG A 59 2.78 19.11 3.85
CA ARG A 59 3.99 19.80 4.33
C ARG A 59 5.21 19.17 3.67
N PRO A 60 6.29 19.92 3.38
CA PRO A 60 7.49 19.36 2.78
C PRO A 60 8.03 18.17 3.59
N LEU A 61 8.51 17.11 2.94
CA LEU A 61 8.95 15.87 3.64
C LEU A 61 10.09 16.14 4.61
N GLU A 62 10.98 17.08 4.26
CA GLU A 62 12.08 17.57 5.10
C GLU A 62 11.60 18.24 6.40
N SER A 63 10.35 18.71 6.44
CA SER A 63 9.74 19.30 7.64
C SER A 63 9.01 18.27 8.52
N GLN A 64 8.93 17.02 8.07
CA GLN A 64 8.19 15.93 8.73
C GLN A 64 9.10 14.81 9.26
N ASP A 65 10.43 15.02 9.24
CA ASP A 65 11.44 14.00 9.58
C ASP A 65 11.30 12.69 8.78
N ILE A 66 10.70 12.75 7.59
CA ILE A 66 10.55 11.61 6.68
C ILE A 66 11.74 11.57 5.75
N LEU A 67 12.57 10.53 5.89
CA LEU A 67 13.68 10.29 4.98
C LEU A 67 13.17 9.65 3.69
N ILE A 68 13.39 10.34 2.56
CA ILE A 68 13.42 9.70 1.25
C ILE A 68 14.69 8.86 1.18
N ILE A 69 14.56 7.54 1.34
CA ILE A 69 15.63 6.61 1.00
C ILE A 69 15.85 6.74 -0.51
N ASN A 70 16.97 7.32 -0.93
CA ASN A 70 17.40 7.20 -2.31
C ASN A 70 17.73 5.73 -2.53
N VAL A 71 17.22 5.15 -3.62
CA VAL A 71 17.48 3.75 -3.98
C VAL A 71 18.99 3.46 -4.12
N GLY A 72 19.82 4.50 -4.28
CA GLY A 72 21.30 4.41 -4.28
C GLY A 72 21.97 4.28 -2.90
N ASP A 73 21.29 4.60 -1.79
CA ASP A 73 21.88 4.55 -0.44
C ASP A 73 21.78 3.15 0.20
N LEU A 74 21.16 2.19 -0.47
CA LEU A 74 21.05 0.78 -0.05
C LEU A 74 22.28 -0.08 -0.48
N ALA A 75 23.34 0.56 -0.97
CA ALA A 75 24.55 -0.11 -1.43
C ALA A 75 25.79 0.35 -0.63
N VAL A 76 25.84 0.01 0.67
CA VAL A 76 27.07 -0.11 1.47
C VAL A 76 26.94 -1.29 2.42
#